data_AF-A0A7C7QAG7-F1
#
_entry.id   AF-A0A7C7QAG7-F1
#
_cell.length_a   1.000
_cell.length_b   1.000
_cell.length_c   1.000
_cell.angle_alpha   90.00
_cell.angle_beta   90.00
_cell.angle_gamma   90.00
#
_symmetry.space_group_name_H-M   'P 1'
#
loop_
_entity.id
_entity.type
_entity.pdbx_description
1 polymer ?
#
loop_
_entity_poly.entity_id
_entity_poly.type
_entity_poly.pdbx_seq_one_letter_code
_entity_poly.pdbx_strand_id
1 'polypeptide(L)'
;RLVDARADLDETVALCAALPWPDFERETEYVCLHKDDEYAFIDGTIVTSDGFTYEIDDYLKVTNEECVPHSTAKWTHHNRESYMVGALARLNNNFDQLHPRAKEAAAKLGLKPLVTNPFLNTAAQVVEMIHCVEESIRIIDELLARGIEPEEPPVVDVKAGEGVGACDVPRGTLFHHYTIGDDGRITRANCIIPTNQNMANLNADMRAFLPQIIDRPQNEVRHLLEMLVRAYDPCISCSAHFLTVEFV
;
A
#
# COMPACT_ATOMS: atom_id res chain seq x y z
N ARG A 1 -12.66 -0.37 -24.30
CA ARG A 1 -12.80 0.30 -22.97
C ARG A 1 -11.47 0.37 -22.23
N LEU A 2 -10.85 -0.75 -21.82
CA LEU A 2 -9.55 -0.69 -21.13
C LEU A 2 -8.42 -0.16 -22.02
N VAL A 3 -8.37 -0.61 -23.28
CA VAL A 3 -7.43 -0.07 -24.27
C VAL A 3 -7.61 1.44 -24.47
N ASP A 4 -8.86 1.91 -24.49
CA ASP A 4 -9.18 3.34 -24.66
C ASP A 4 -8.76 4.17 -23.43
N ALA A 5 -8.78 3.57 -22.23
CA ALA A 5 -8.38 4.22 -20.99
C ALA A 5 -6.88 4.60 -20.97
N ARG A 6 -6.06 4.06 -21.87
CA ARG A 6 -4.65 4.46 -22.02
C ARG A 6 -4.50 5.96 -22.24
N ALA A 7 -5.39 6.59 -23.01
CA ALA A 7 -5.34 8.03 -23.26
C ALA A 7 -5.61 8.83 -21.98
N ASP A 8 -6.62 8.45 -21.19
CA ASP A 8 -6.94 9.09 -19.91
C ASP A 8 -5.80 8.93 -18.90
N LEU A 9 -5.14 7.76 -18.89
CA LEU A 9 -3.96 7.51 -18.06
C LEU A 9 -2.75 8.36 -18.48
N ASP A 10 -2.51 8.52 -19.78
CA ASP A 10 -1.44 9.37 -20.29
C ASP A 10 -1.66 10.85 -19.88
N GLU A 11 -2.91 11.35 -19.94
CA GLU A 11 -3.28 12.67 -19.43
C GLU A 11 -3.16 12.77 -17.90
N THR A 12 -3.49 11.69 -17.17
CA THR A 12 -3.31 11.64 -15.71
C THR A 12 -1.84 11.74 -15.32
N VAL A 13 -0.94 11.06 -16.06
CA VAL A 13 0.51 11.19 -15.87
C VAL A 13 0.96 12.62 -16.14
N ALA A 14 0.49 13.23 -17.23
CA ALA A 14 0.82 14.62 -17.57
C ALA A 14 0.37 15.60 -16.47
N LEU A 15 -0.83 15.42 -15.92
CA LEU A 15 -1.33 16.17 -14.78
C LEU A 15 -0.42 16.00 -13.56
N CYS A 16 -0.13 14.75 -13.17
CA CYS A 16 0.71 14.47 -12.00
C CYS A 16 2.14 15.00 -12.16
N ALA A 17 2.70 15.01 -13.37
CA ALA A 17 4.01 15.58 -13.65
C ALA A 17 4.05 17.12 -13.48
N ALA A 18 2.89 17.79 -13.61
CA ALA A 18 2.77 19.24 -13.46
C ALA A 18 2.42 19.70 -12.03
N LEU A 19 2.10 18.77 -11.11
CA LEU A 19 1.73 19.12 -9.74
C LEU A 19 2.95 19.61 -8.93
N PRO A 20 2.78 20.66 -8.11
CA PRO A 20 3.83 21.15 -7.22
C PRO A 20 3.90 20.25 -5.98
N TRP A 21 4.56 19.10 -6.11
CA TRP A 21 4.76 18.16 -4.99
C TRP A 21 5.51 18.85 -3.85
N PRO A 22 5.05 18.73 -2.59
CA PRO A 22 5.82 19.23 -1.45
C PRO A 22 7.19 18.55 -1.37
N ASP A 23 8.22 19.35 -1.12
CA ASP A 23 9.59 18.88 -0.95
C ASP A 23 9.78 18.40 0.49
N PHE A 24 9.79 17.09 0.67
CA PHE A 24 10.00 16.43 1.95
C PHE A 24 10.48 15.01 1.70
N GLU A 25 11.62 14.64 2.29
CA GLU A 25 12.15 13.29 2.24
C GLU A 25 12.35 12.77 3.66
N ARG A 26 11.89 11.55 3.90
CA ARG A 26 12.27 10.78 5.08
C ARG A 26 12.36 9.31 4.71
N GLU A 27 13.57 8.78 4.76
CA GLU A 27 13.75 7.35 4.55
C GLU A 27 13.09 6.55 5.69
N THR A 28 12.42 5.47 5.32
CA THR A 28 11.81 4.50 6.21
C THR A 28 11.91 3.10 5.60
N GLU A 29 11.44 2.10 6.33
CA GLU A 29 11.31 0.75 5.79
C GLU A 29 10.02 0.64 4.95
N TYR A 30 10.10 0.01 3.78
CA TYR A 30 8.95 -0.21 2.90
C TYR A 30 8.62 -1.69 2.84
N VAL A 31 7.38 -2.05 3.18
CA VAL A 31 6.91 -3.44 3.24
C VAL A 31 5.85 -3.69 2.17
N CYS A 32 5.95 -4.81 1.47
CA CYS A 32 4.94 -5.27 0.52
C CYS A 32 5.03 -6.78 0.27
N LEU A 33 4.16 -7.30 -0.59
CA LEU A 33 4.26 -8.65 -1.13
C LEU A 33 5.22 -8.70 -2.34
N HIS A 34 5.77 -9.86 -2.61
CA HIS A 34 6.65 -10.13 -3.76
C HIS A 34 6.46 -11.55 -4.29
N LYS A 35 6.55 -11.68 -5.61
CA LYS A 35 6.60 -12.94 -6.36
C LYS A 35 7.60 -12.78 -7.48
N ASP A 36 8.38 -13.80 -7.81
CA ASP A 36 9.46 -13.65 -8.81
C ASP A 36 8.94 -13.30 -10.22
N ASP A 37 7.73 -13.72 -10.56
CA ASP A 37 7.17 -13.72 -11.91
C ASP A 37 6.18 -12.57 -12.21
N GLU A 38 5.75 -11.81 -11.21
CA GLU A 38 4.79 -10.72 -11.39
C GLU A 38 4.92 -9.60 -10.35
N TYR A 39 4.37 -8.42 -10.67
CA TYR A 39 4.23 -7.34 -9.69
C TYR A 39 3.11 -7.70 -8.71
N ALA A 40 3.50 -8.24 -7.56
CA ALA A 40 2.58 -8.94 -6.67
C ALA A 40 1.49 -8.02 -6.07
N PHE A 41 0.23 -8.41 -6.27
CA PHE A 41 -0.93 -7.89 -5.54
C PHE A 41 -1.64 -8.96 -4.70
N ILE A 42 -1.49 -10.24 -5.05
CA ILE A 42 -2.13 -11.37 -4.38
C ILE A 42 -1.05 -12.41 -4.12
N ASP A 43 -1.00 -12.94 -2.89
CA ASP A 43 -0.06 -13.97 -2.46
C ASP A 43 1.45 -13.64 -2.66
N GLY A 44 2.32 -14.64 -2.55
CA GLY A 44 3.77 -14.50 -2.58
C GLY A 44 4.42 -14.51 -1.19
N THR A 45 5.51 -13.75 -1.07
CA THR A 45 6.27 -13.57 0.19
C THR A 45 6.22 -12.12 0.64
N ILE A 46 6.38 -11.86 1.93
CA ILE A 46 6.50 -10.51 2.47
C ILE A 46 7.97 -10.09 2.30
N VAL A 47 8.23 -8.96 1.64
CA VAL A 47 9.57 -8.38 1.49
C VAL A 47 9.64 -6.99 2.08
N THR A 48 10.84 -6.59 2.48
CA THR A 48 11.09 -5.23 2.97
C THR A 48 12.27 -4.58 2.26
N SER A 49 12.26 -3.25 2.14
CA SER A 49 13.37 -2.48 1.57
C SER A 49 14.68 -2.60 2.37
N ASP A 50 14.61 -3.09 3.61
CA ASP A 50 15.76 -3.33 4.46
C ASP A 50 16.37 -4.74 4.25
N GLY A 51 15.84 -5.52 3.30
CA GLY A 51 16.42 -6.79 2.85
C GLY A 51 15.90 -8.03 3.57
N PHE A 52 14.76 -7.94 4.26
CA PHE A 52 14.12 -9.08 4.91
C PHE A 52 13.06 -9.74 4.01
N THR A 53 12.87 -11.04 4.19
CA THR A 53 11.85 -11.83 3.49
C THR A 53 11.21 -12.82 4.45
N TYR A 54 9.88 -12.94 4.40
CA TYR A 54 9.10 -13.84 5.25
C TYR A 54 8.00 -14.52 4.45
N GLU A 55 7.65 -15.74 4.84
CA GLU A 55 6.42 -16.38 4.39
C GLU A 55 5.20 -15.63 4.94
N ILE A 56 4.06 -15.71 4.24
CA ILE A 56 2.82 -15.04 4.66
C ILE A 56 2.37 -15.49 6.05
N ASP A 57 2.53 -16.77 6.38
CA ASP A 57 2.18 -17.35 7.68
C ASP A 57 2.97 -16.70 8.84
N ASP A 58 4.13 -16.12 8.53
CA ASP A 58 5.04 -15.46 9.46
C ASP A 58 4.78 -13.94 9.61
N TYR A 59 3.66 -13.41 9.10
CA TYR A 59 3.35 -11.96 9.12
C TYR A 59 3.48 -11.28 10.49
N LEU A 60 3.34 -12.01 11.59
CA LEU A 60 3.52 -11.46 12.94
C LEU A 60 4.96 -11.04 13.23
N LYS A 61 5.95 -11.62 12.55
CA LYS A 61 7.36 -11.20 12.63
C LYS A 61 7.58 -9.80 12.04
N VAL A 62 6.74 -9.41 11.08
CA VAL A 62 6.81 -8.12 10.39
C VAL A 62 5.88 -7.08 11.00
N THR A 63 4.66 -7.47 11.39
CA THR A 63 3.62 -6.49 11.73
C THR A 63 3.77 -5.89 13.12
N ASN A 64 4.21 -6.65 14.13
CA ASN A 64 4.48 -6.22 15.51
C ASN A 64 3.54 -5.09 16.02
N GLU A 65 2.22 -5.34 16.00
CA GLU A 65 1.22 -4.34 16.39
C GLU A 65 1.29 -3.95 17.87
N GLU A 66 1.25 -2.65 18.17
CA GLU A 66 1.14 -2.09 19.51
C GLU A 66 -0.01 -1.09 19.64
N CYS A 67 -0.61 -1.02 20.84
CA CYS A 67 -1.60 0.00 21.16
C CYS A 67 -0.91 1.23 21.76
N VAL A 68 -1.20 2.42 21.25
CA VAL A 68 -0.70 3.67 21.82
C VAL A 68 -1.82 4.45 22.52
N PRO A 69 -1.56 5.21 23.61
CA PRO A 69 -2.62 5.81 24.43
C PRO A 69 -3.51 6.83 23.72
N HIS A 70 -3.05 7.43 22.64
CA HIS A 70 -3.70 8.56 21.96
C HIS A 70 -4.29 8.18 20.58
N SER A 71 -4.28 6.90 20.20
CA SER A 71 -4.82 6.40 18.94
C SER A 71 -5.69 5.17 19.19
N THR A 72 -6.85 5.11 18.53
CA THR A 72 -7.66 3.89 18.49
C THR A 72 -7.14 2.88 17.47
N ALA A 73 -6.35 3.34 16.49
CA ALA A 73 -5.62 2.48 15.58
C ALA A 73 -4.32 2.01 16.24
N LYS A 74 -4.03 0.71 16.11
CA LYS A 74 -2.73 0.15 16.50
C LYS A 74 -1.64 0.66 15.57
N TRP A 75 -0.42 0.68 16.08
CA TRP A 75 0.79 1.05 15.35
C TRP A 75 1.59 -0.20 15.04
N THR A 76 2.35 -0.19 13.96
CA THR A 76 3.20 -1.31 13.55
C THR A 76 4.64 -0.86 13.34
N HIS A 77 5.57 -1.76 13.62
CA HIS A 77 6.98 -1.58 13.38
C HIS A 77 7.62 -2.92 12.99
N HIS A 78 8.81 -2.86 12.41
CA HIS A 78 9.58 -4.06 12.04
C HIS A 78 11.05 -3.86 12.40
N ASN A 79 11.92 -3.66 11.40
CA ASN A 79 13.36 -3.45 11.60
C ASN A 79 13.65 -2.00 12.05
N ARG A 80 12.77 -1.07 11.66
CA ARG A 80 12.79 0.33 12.08
C ARG A 80 11.62 0.64 13.02
N GLU A 81 11.62 1.84 13.61
CA GLU A 81 10.55 2.32 14.50
C GLU A 81 9.17 2.42 13.83
N SER A 82 9.14 2.43 12.50
CA SER A 82 7.92 2.37 11.69
C SER A 82 8.27 1.91 10.28
N TYR A 83 7.27 1.46 9.53
CA TYR A 83 7.40 1.14 8.11
C TYR A 83 6.21 1.67 7.31
N MET A 84 6.38 1.80 6.00
CA MET A 84 5.35 2.20 5.06
C MET A 84 4.88 1.00 4.22
N VAL A 85 3.58 0.88 4.05
CA VAL A 85 2.93 0.01 3.06
C VAL A 85 2.15 0.87 2.05
N GLY A 86 1.91 0.33 0.86
CA GLY A 86 1.16 1.03 -0.20
C GLY A 86 1.90 1.04 -1.52
N ALA A 87 1.43 1.88 -2.46
CA ALA A 87 1.96 1.94 -3.81
C ALA A 87 3.45 2.32 -3.83
N LEU A 88 3.87 3.27 -2.98
CA LEU A 88 5.28 3.65 -2.90
C LEU A 88 6.16 2.49 -2.40
N ALA A 89 5.64 1.68 -1.47
CA ALA A 89 6.38 0.53 -0.95
C ALA A 89 6.56 -0.56 -2.01
N ARG A 90 5.47 -0.89 -2.73
CA ARG A 90 5.53 -1.83 -3.85
C ARG A 90 6.39 -1.31 -4.99
N LEU A 91 6.31 -0.02 -5.33
CA LEU A 91 7.17 0.58 -6.34
C LEU A 91 8.65 0.48 -5.96
N ASN A 92 9.00 0.75 -4.70
CA ASN A 92 10.38 0.67 -4.22
C ASN A 92 10.94 -0.76 -4.25
N ASN A 93 10.14 -1.76 -3.85
CA ASN A 93 10.60 -3.14 -3.73
C ASN A 93 10.49 -3.94 -5.04
N ASN A 94 9.48 -3.66 -5.87
CA ASN A 94 9.11 -4.48 -7.03
C ASN A 94 9.21 -3.73 -8.37
N PHE A 95 10.01 -2.65 -8.44
CA PHE A 95 10.09 -1.79 -9.63
C PHE A 95 10.36 -2.55 -10.93
N ASP A 96 11.22 -3.56 -10.87
CA ASP A 96 11.63 -4.33 -12.05
C ASP A 96 10.49 -5.18 -12.64
N GLN A 97 9.44 -5.45 -11.87
CA GLN A 97 8.27 -6.21 -12.29
C GLN A 97 7.16 -5.35 -12.90
N LEU A 98 7.32 -4.02 -12.86
CA LEU A 98 6.36 -3.12 -13.50
C LEU A 98 6.28 -3.38 -15.01
N HIS A 99 5.05 -3.41 -15.53
CA HIS A 99 4.79 -3.38 -16.97
C HIS A 99 5.58 -2.24 -17.65
N PRO A 100 6.12 -2.41 -18.88
CA PRO A 100 6.94 -1.41 -19.54
C PRO A 100 6.31 0.00 -19.60
N ARG A 101 5.01 0.10 -19.91
CA ARG A 101 4.29 1.39 -19.91
C ARG A 101 4.24 2.05 -18.52
N ALA A 102 4.16 1.25 -17.45
CA ALA A 102 4.20 1.76 -16.09
C ALA A 102 5.61 2.27 -15.74
N LYS A 103 6.68 1.59 -16.18
CA LYS A 103 8.07 2.09 -16.05
C LYS A 103 8.29 3.40 -16.81
N GLU A 104 7.72 3.54 -18.01
CA GLU A 104 7.76 4.80 -18.77
C GLU A 104 7.05 5.94 -18.01
N ALA A 105 5.90 5.67 -17.41
CA ALA A 105 5.19 6.64 -16.58
C ALA A 105 5.98 7.02 -15.32
N ALA A 106 6.58 6.04 -14.64
CA ALA A 106 7.46 6.27 -13.50
C ALA A 106 8.63 7.20 -13.88
N ALA A 107 9.26 6.96 -15.05
CA ALA A 107 10.34 7.82 -15.54
C ALA A 107 9.86 9.26 -15.83
N LYS A 108 8.67 9.45 -16.42
CA LYS A 108 8.07 10.78 -16.65
C LYS A 108 7.77 11.52 -15.34
N LEU A 109 7.41 10.79 -14.29
CA LEU A 109 7.12 11.31 -12.96
C LEU A 109 8.37 11.46 -12.07
N GLY A 110 9.55 11.10 -12.57
CA GLY A 110 10.80 11.16 -11.81
C GLY A 110 10.92 10.10 -10.71
N LEU A 111 10.10 9.04 -10.76
CA LEU A 111 10.08 7.96 -9.77
C LEU A 111 11.14 6.91 -10.13
N LYS A 112 12.24 6.91 -9.39
CA LYS A 112 13.28 5.88 -9.44
C LYS A 112 13.57 5.39 -8.01
N PRO A 113 13.42 4.08 -7.73
CA PRO A 113 13.75 3.54 -6.42
C PRO A 113 15.20 3.86 -6.03
N LEU A 114 15.49 4.17 -4.76
CA LEU A 114 14.55 4.29 -3.63
C LEU A 114 13.91 5.69 -3.59
N VAL A 115 12.57 5.78 -3.61
CA VAL A 115 11.82 7.04 -3.46
C VAL A 115 11.40 7.21 -2.01
N THR A 116 11.85 8.30 -1.37
CA THR A 116 11.67 8.56 0.07
C THR A 116 10.73 9.73 0.39
N ASN A 117 10.17 10.38 -0.63
CA ASN A 117 9.15 11.42 -0.45
C ASN A 117 7.75 10.78 -0.35
N PRO A 118 7.08 10.82 0.82
CA PRO A 118 5.78 10.20 1.01
C PRO A 118 4.67 10.84 0.17
N PHE A 119 4.79 12.12 -0.21
CA PHE A 119 3.83 12.78 -1.09
C PHE A 119 3.78 12.13 -2.48
N LEU A 120 4.86 11.49 -2.90
CA LEU A 120 4.94 10.76 -4.18
C LEU A 120 4.27 9.39 -4.14
N ASN A 121 3.69 8.95 -3.02
CA ASN A 121 2.84 7.77 -2.99
C ASN A 121 1.64 7.90 -3.94
N THR A 122 1.06 9.11 -4.07
CA THR A 122 0.01 9.38 -5.06
C THR A 122 0.51 9.24 -6.49
N ALA A 123 1.74 9.68 -6.78
CA ALA A 123 2.35 9.47 -8.09
C ALA A 123 2.64 7.98 -8.36
N ALA A 124 3.08 7.23 -7.33
CA ALA A 124 3.24 5.78 -7.41
C ALA A 124 1.90 5.06 -7.67
N GLN A 125 0.79 5.52 -7.06
CA GLN A 125 -0.55 4.99 -7.35
C GLN A 125 -0.93 5.18 -8.83
N VAL A 126 -0.58 6.30 -9.45
CA VAL A 126 -0.81 6.52 -10.90
C VAL A 126 0.01 5.56 -11.76
N VAL A 127 1.26 5.28 -11.37
CA VAL A 127 2.07 4.24 -12.03
C VAL A 127 1.41 2.87 -11.91
N GLU A 128 0.89 2.51 -10.73
CA GLU A 128 0.17 1.26 -10.52
C GLU A 128 -1.14 1.20 -11.29
N MET A 129 -1.89 2.30 -11.45
CA MET A 129 -3.09 2.33 -12.28
C MET A 129 -2.78 1.90 -13.72
N ILE A 130 -1.66 2.35 -14.26
CA ILE A 130 -1.20 1.96 -15.60
C ILE A 130 -0.82 0.48 -15.62
N HIS A 131 -0.05 0.02 -14.62
CA HIS A 131 0.30 -1.39 -14.48
C HIS A 131 -0.96 -2.27 -14.49
N CYS A 132 -1.92 -1.97 -13.61
CA CYS A 132 -3.15 -2.74 -13.45
C CYS A 132 -4.02 -2.74 -14.71
N VAL A 133 -4.09 -1.62 -15.45
CA VAL A 133 -4.85 -1.58 -16.71
C VAL A 133 -4.20 -2.44 -17.79
N GLU A 134 -2.88 -2.38 -17.94
CA GLU A 134 -2.17 -3.22 -18.91
C GLU A 134 -2.25 -4.71 -18.55
N GLU A 135 -2.13 -5.03 -17.26
CA GLU A 135 -2.26 -6.40 -16.77
C GLU A 135 -3.69 -6.94 -16.92
N SER A 136 -4.70 -6.09 -16.70
CA SER A 136 -6.09 -6.43 -16.97
C SER A 136 -6.34 -6.75 -18.44
N ILE A 137 -5.75 -5.99 -19.37
CA ILE A 137 -5.84 -6.26 -20.81
C ILE A 137 -5.20 -7.62 -21.11
N ARG A 138 -3.98 -7.87 -20.60
CA ARG A 138 -3.26 -9.14 -20.79
C ARG A 138 -4.10 -10.34 -20.31
N ILE A 139 -4.62 -10.27 -19.09
CA ILE A 139 -5.44 -11.34 -18.49
C ILE A 139 -6.71 -11.57 -19.31
N ILE A 140 -7.40 -10.51 -19.74
CA ILE A 140 -8.62 -10.64 -20.56
C ILE A 140 -8.31 -11.29 -21.90
N ASP A 141 -7.25 -10.85 -22.58
CA ASP A 141 -6.86 -11.41 -23.88
C ASP A 141 -6.47 -12.89 -23.76
N GLU A 142 -5.74 -13.27 -22.70
CA GLU A 142 -5.41 -14.67 -22.40
C GLU A 142 -6.66 -15.52 -22.14
N LEU A 143 -7.59 -15.02 -21.33
CA LEU A 143 -8.86 -15.71 -21.04
C LEU A 143 -9.71 -15.89 -22.30
N LEU A 144 -9.78 -14.88 -23.18
CA LEU A 144 -10.51 -14.96 -24.44
C LEU A 144 -9.86 -15.93 -25.43
N ALA A 145 -8.53 -15.98 -25.48
CA ALA A 145 -7.78 -16.87 -26.36
C ALA A 145 -7.84 -18.33 -25.91
N ARG A 146 -7.69 -18.58 -24.60
CA ARG A 146 -7.80 -19.91 -23.99
C ARG A 146 -9.23 -20.45 -24.01
N GLY A 147 -10.22 -19.55 -23.89
CA GLY A 147 -11.60 -19.90 -23.63
C GLY A 147 -11.90 -20.02 -22.14
N ILE A 148 -13.19 -19.98 -21.81
CA ILE A 148 -13.69 -20.09 -20.43
C ILE A 148 -14.25 -21.51 -20.25
N GLU A 149 -13.68 -22.23 -19.28
CA GLU A 149 -14.18 -23.53 -18.85
C GLU A 149 -14.90 -23.37 -17.50
N PRO A 150 -16.09 -23.97 -17.30
CA PRO A 150 -16.73 -23.99 -15.99
C PRO A 150 -15.90 -24.74 -14.96
N GLU A 151 -15.63 -24.09 -13.82
CA GLU A 151 -15.00 -24.73 -12.66
C GLU A 151 -16.07 -25.05 -11.62
N GLU A 152 -16.16 -26.32 -11.21
CA GLU A 152 -17.00 -26.71 -10.07
C GLU A 152 -16.32 -26.26 -8.77
N PRO A 153 -17.07 -25.69 -7.80
CA PRO A 153 -16.50 -25.33 -6.51
C PRO A 153 -15.79 -26.54 -5.87
N PRO A 154 -14.61 -26.34 -5.26
CA PRO A 154 -13.91 -27.44 -4.62
C PRO A 154 -14.77 -28.06 -3.53
N VAL A 155 -14.79 -29.39 -3.44
CA VAL A 155 -15.45 -30.09 -2.33
C VAL A 155 -14.66 -29.83 -1.06
N VAL A 156 -15.19 -28.98 -0.18
CA VAL A 156 -14.55 -28.64 1.09
C VAL A 156 -14.98 -29.62 2.18
N ASP A 157 -14.03 -30.37 2.72
CA ASP A 157 -14.20 -31.16 3.93
C ASP A 157 -13.87 -30.28 5.14
N VAL A 158 -14.90 -29.86 5.88
CA VAL A 158 -14.76 -28.93 7.01
C VAL A 158 -13.95 -29.58 8.12
N LYS A 159 -12.77 -29.01 8.41
CA LYS A 159 -11.86 -29.45 9.46
C LYS A 159 -11.43 -28.25 10.30
N ALA A 160 -11.14 -28.50 11.58
CA ALA A 160 -10.46 -27.52 12.39
C ALA A 160 -9.07 -27.21 11.80
N GLY A 161 -8.68 -25.96 11.87
CA GLY A 161 -7.40 -25.50 11.33
C GLY A 161 -7.25 -23.99 11.40
N GLU A 162 -6.12 -23.52 10.93
CA GLU A 162 -5.82 -22.10 10.79
C GLU A 162 -5.34 -21.82 9.36
N GLY A 163 -5.57 -20.59 8.90
CA GLY A 163 -5.14 -20.15 7.58
C GLY A 163 -4.85 -18.66 7.58
N VAL A 164 -3.72 -18.30 6.97
CA VAL A 164 -3.31 -16.92 6.74
C VAL A 164 -3.40 -16.64 5.24
N GLY A 165 -3.98 -15.49 4.90
CA GLY A 165 -3.98 -14.96 3.55
C GLY A 165 -3.48 -13.52 3.56
N ALA A 166 -2.74 -13.15 2.53
CA ALA A 166 -2.29 -11.78 2.30
C ALA A 166 -2.61 -11.31 0.89
N CYS A 167 -2.94 -10.03 0.77
CA CYS A 167 -3.00 -9.34 -0.52
C CYS A 167 -2.52 -7.91 -0.34
N ASP A 168 -1.81 -7.39 -1.32
CA ASP A 168 -1.54 -5.97 -1.42
C ASP A 168 -2.75 -5.29 -2.03
N VAL A 169 -3.56 -4.68 -1.18
CA VAL A 169 -4.67 -3.83 -1.63
C VAL A 169 -4.12 -2.44 -1.98
N PRO A 170 -4.91 -1.52 -2.59
CA PRO A 170 -4.38 -0.22 -3.04
C PRO A 170 -3.61 0.57 -1.98
N ARG A 171 -3.99 0.42 -0.71
CA ARG A 171 -3.43 1.13 0.45
C ARG A 171 -2.27 0.43 1.14
N GLY A 172 -1.87 -0.76 0.68
CA GLY A 172 -0.79 -1.56 1.24
C GLY A 172 -1.22 -2.99 1.57
N THR A 173 -0.37 -3.72 2.28
CA THR A 173 -0.57 -5.14 2.55
C THR A 173 -1.70 -5.36 3.56
N LEU A 174 -2.61 -6.28 3.24
CA LEU A 174 -3.73 -6.70 4.07
C LEU A 174 -3.50 -8.16 4.47
N PHE A 175 -3.47 -8.44 5.78
CA PHE A 175 -3.35 -9.79 6.31
C PHE A 175 -4.66 -10.23 6.95
N HIS A 176 -5.14 -11.41 6.60
CA HIS A 176 -6.28 -12.08 7.21
C HIS A 176 -5.82 -13.42 7.79
N HIS A 177 -5.97 -13.61 9.10
CA HIS A 177 -5.68 -14.86 9.78
C HIS A 177 -6.92 -15.34 10.53
N TYR A 178 -7.41 -16.53 10.18
CA TYR A 178 -8.57 -17.14 10.81
C TYR A 178 -8.21 -18.50 11.40
N THR A 179 -8.80 -18.81 12.56
CA THR A 179 -8.85 -20.15 13.14
C THR A 179 -10.28 -20.66 13.07
N ILE A 180 -10.46 -21.88 12.55
CA ILE A 180 -11.75 -22.56 12.38
C ILE A 180 -11.78 -23.76 13.33
N GLY A 181 -12.90 -23.96 14.03
CA GLY A 181 -13.14 -25.10 14.92
C GLY A 181 -13.70 -26.33 14.19
N ASP A 182 -13.84 -27.44 14.91
CA ASP A 182 -14.34 -28.72 14.36
C ASP A 182 -15.78 -28.63 13.82
N ASP A 183 -16.57 -27.65 14.29
CA ASP A 183 -17.93 -27.38 13.85
C ASP A 183 -17.99 -26.44 12.63
N GLY A 184 -16.83 -26.08 12.05
CA GLY A 184 -16.71 -25.19 10.91
C GLY A 184 -16.87 -23.70 11.22
N ARG A 185 -16.92 -23.32 12.50
CA ARG A 185 -17.07 -21.91 12.90
C ARG A 185 -15.72 -21.24 13.16
N ILE A 186 -15.64 -19.95 12.85
CA ILE A 186 -14.48 -19.12 13.19
C ILE A 186 -14.40 -18.98 14.72
N THR A 187 -13.28 -19.42 15.31
CA THR A 187 -12.98 -19.30 16.74
C THR A 187 -12.03 -18.14 17.04
N ARG A 188 -11.23 -17.71 16.06
CA ARG A 188 -10.34 -16.55 16.13
C ARG A 188 -10.24 -15.86 14.77
N ALA A 189 -10.17 -14.54 14.78
CA ALA A 189 -9.85 -13.72 13.62
C ALA A 189 -8.81 -12.67 14.03
N ASN A 190 -7.79 -12.51 13.20
CA ASN A 190 -6.84 -11.40 13.27
C ASN A 190 -6.73 -10.77 11.88
N CYS A 191 -6.93 -9.47 11.78
CA CYS A 191 -6.85 -8.73 10.53
C CYS A 191 -5.92 -7.55 10.71
N ILE A 192 -4.82 -7.53 9.96
CA ILE A 192 -3.88 -6.40 9.95
C ILE A 192 -4.17 -5.58 8.72
N ILE A 193 -4.80 -4.42 8.93
CA ILE A 193 -5.27 -3.58 7.82
C ILE A 193 -4.18 -2.56 7.42
N PRO A 194 -4.08 -2.20 6.13
CA PRO A 194 -3.00 -1.34 5.63
C PRO A 194 -2.96 0.05 6.27
N THR A 195 -4.12 0.66 6.50
CA THR A 195 -4.19 2.01 7.08
C THR A 195 -3.61 2.04 8.50
N ASN A 196 -3.84 1.01 9.32
CA ASN A 196 -3.23 0.93 10.65
C ASN A 196 -1.71 0.81 10.57
N GLN A 197 -1.21 0.04 9.60
CA GLN A 197 0.22 -0.17 9.43
C GLN A 197 0.97 1.15 9.17
N ASN A 198 0.37 2.03 8.38
CA ASN A 198 0.94 3.33 8.06
C ASN A 198 0.86 4.37 9.21
N MET A 199 0.15 4.10 10.31
CA MET A 199 -0.08 5.13 11.35
C MET A 199 1.20 5.56 12.07
N ALA A 200 2.07 4.62 12.41
CA ALA A 200 3.35 4.93 13.04
C ALA A 200 4.23 5.78 12.11
N ASN A 201 4.29 5.40 10.84
CA ASN A 201 5.12 6.06 9.83
C ASN A 201 4.61 7.46 9.47
N LEU A 202 3.30 7.63 9.33
CA LEU A 202 2.66 8.94 9.15
C LEU A 202 2.97 9.88 10.33
N ASN A 203 2.91 9.39 11.56
CA ASN A 203 3.26 10.19 12.74
C ASN A 203 4.74 10.55 12.76
N ALA A 204 5.63 9.62 12.38
CA ALA A 204 7.06 9.90 12.23
C ALA A 204 7.33 10.97 11.16
N ASP A 205 6.64 10.90 10.02
CA ASP A 205 6.71 11.92 8.96
C ASP A 205 6.22 13.28 9.45
N MET A 206 5.07 13.34 10.14
CA MET A 206 4.56 14.60 10.69
C MET A 206 5.57 15.26 11.63
N ARG A 207 6.20 14.48 12.51
CA ARG A 207 7.22 14.98 13.45
C ARG A 207 8.46 15.49 12.73
N ALA A 208 8.86 14.87 11.63
CA ALA A 208 10.02 15.28 10.83
C ALA A 208 9.72 16.46 9.90
N PHE A 209 8.48 16.56 9.41
CA PHE A 209 8.05 17.57 8.44
C PHE A 209 7.66 18.89 9.11
N LEU A 210 6.97 18.84 10.27
CA LEU A 210 6.47 20.03 10.96
C LEU A 210 7.56 21.10 11.20
N PRO A 211 8.77 20.77 11.68
CA PRO A 211 9.83 21.78 11.88
C PRO A 211 10.25 22.51 10.60
N GLN A 212 10.03 21.92 9.42
CA GLN A 212 10.40 22.51 8.13
C GLN A 212 9.37 23.53 7.62
N ILE A 213 8.17 23.50 8.19
CA ILE A 213 7.03 24.32 7.75
C ILE A 213 6.45 25.19 8.87
N ILE A 214 6.89 25.03 10.12
CA ILE A 214 6.27 25.67 11.30
C ILE A 214 6.24 27.20 11.23
N ASP A 215 7.22 27.82 10.58
CA ASP A 215 7.31 29.28 10.42
C ASP A 215 6.39 29.84 9.32
N ARG A 216 5.69 28.97 8.59
CA ARG A 216 4.73 29.38 7.55
C ARG A 216 3.38 29.80 8.17
N PRO A 217 2.52 30.50 7.42
CA PRO A 217 1.16 30.82 7.88
C PRO A 217 0.41 29.57 8.35
N GLN A 218 -0.32 29.68 9.46
CA GLN A 218 -1.01 28.54 10.10
C GLN A 218 -1.92 27.75 9.16
N ASN A 219 -2.61 28.43 8.24
CA ASN A 219 -3.45 27.80 7.22
C ASN A 219 -2.64 26.96 6.23
N GLU A 220 -1.43 27.41 5.88
CA GLU A 220 -0.52 26.66 5.01
C GLU A 220 0.05 25.44 5.73
N VAL A 221 0.48 25.60 6.99
CA VAL A 221 0.93 24.48 7.84
C VAL A 221 -0.16 23.41 7.95
N ARG A 222 -1.38 23.83 8.28
CA ARG A 222 -2.53 22.93 8.34
C ARG A 222 -2.74 22.21 7.02
N HIS A 223 -2.76 22.94 5.90
CA HIS A 223 -2.98 22.35 4.58
C HIS A 223 -1.90 21.30 4.22
N LEU A 224 -0.62 21.60 4.48
CA LEU A 224 0.49 20.70 4.21
C LEU A 224 0.45 19.42 5.08
N LEU A 225 0.10 19.54 6.36
CA LEU A 225 -0.08 18.37 7.22
C LEU A 225 -1.27 17.50 6.79
N GLU A 226 -2.38 18.12 6.38
CA GLU A 226 -3.50 17.36 5.83
C GLU A 226 -3.17 16.72 4.47
N MET A 227 -2.36 17.38 3.63
CA MET A 227 -1.84 16.78 2.40
C MET A 227 -0.99 15.54 2.71
N LEU A 228 -0.14 15.61 3.74
CA LEU A 228 0.67 14.48 4.18
C LEU A 228 -0.21 13.31 4.62
N VAL A 229 -1.26 13.56 5.41
CA VAL A 229 -2.25 12.52 5.77
C VAL A 229 -2.85 11.89 4.51
N ARG A 230 -3.27 12.71 3.54
CA ARG A 230 -3.90 12.22 2.29
C ARG A 230 -2.93 11.46 1.39
N ALA A 231 -1.64 11.78 1.43
CA ALA A 231 -0.62 11.06 0.67
C ALA A 231 -0.55 9.57 1.04
N TYR A 232 -0.90 9.21 2.28
CA TYR A 232 -1.00 7.81 2.72
C TYR A 232 -2.30 7.11 2.32
N ASP A 233 -3.23 7.80 1.64
CA ASP A 233 -4.55 7.30 1.24
C ASP A 233 -5.26 6.52 2.38
N PRO A 234 -5.47 7.12 3.57
CA PRO A 234 -6.01 6.38 4.70
C PRO A 234 -7.50 6.05 4.48
N CYS A 235 -7.88 4.78 4.60
CA CYS A 235 -9.29 4.36 4.59
C CYS A 235 -9.81 4.30 6.02
N ILE A 236 -10.24 5.45 6.53
CA ILE A 236 -10.77 5.56 7.89
C ILE A 236 -12.29 5.33 7.84
N SER A 237 -12.70 4.08 7.66
CA SER A 237 -14.10 3.70 7.41
C SER A 237 -15.07 4.07 8.55
N CYS A 238 -14.58 4.35 9.76
CA CYS A 238 -15.40 4.57 10.96
C CYS A 238 -14.98 5.75 11.86
N SER A 239 -14.15 6.69 11.39
CA SER A 239 -13.73 7.87 12.19
C SER A 239 -13.89 9.14 11.36
N ALA A 240 -15.11 9.66 11.30
CA ALA A 240 -15.40 10.98 10.75
C ALA A 240 -14.94 12.13 11.69
N HIS A 241 -13.79 11.96 12.33
CA HIS A 241 -13.10 13.02 13.06
C HIS A 241 -11.81 13.33 12.32
N PHE A 242 -11.88 14.41 11.55
CA PHE A 242 -10.79 14.96 10.76
C PHE A 242 -9.62 15.39 11.64
N LEU A 243 -8.41 15.48 11.07
CA LEU A 243 -7.22 16.00 11.75
C LEU A 243 -7.54 17.38 12.37
N THR A 244 -7.49 17.47 13.70
CA THR A 244 -7.65 18.74 14.41
C THR A 244 -6.27 19.26 14.77
N VAL A 245 -5.84 20.32 14.08
CA VAL A 245 -4.56 21.00 14.36
C VAL A 245 -4.80 22.14 15.35
N GLU A 246 -4.36 21.95 16.59
CA GLU A 246 -4.37 22.97 17.64
C GLU A 246 -2.98 23.60 17.77
N PHE A 247 -2.93 24.93 17.69
CA PHE A 247 -1.73 25.71 17.96
C PHE A 247 -1.77 26.12 19.44
N VAL A 248 -0.76 25.70 20.22
CA VAL A 248 -0.62 25.98 21.66
C VAL A 248 0.45 27.03 21.88
#